data_AF-G9KYR6-F1
#
_entry.id   AF-G9KYR6-F1
#
_cell.length_a   1.000
_cell.length_b   1.000
_cell.length_c   1.000
_cell.angle_alpha   90.00
_cell.angle_beta   90.00
_cell.angle_gamma   90.00
#
_symmetry.space_group_name_H-M   'P 1'
#
loop_
_entity.id
_entity.type
_entity.pdbx_description
1 polymer ?
#
loop_
_entity_poly.entity_id
_entity_poly.type
_entity_poly.pdbx_seq_one_letter_code
_entity_poly.pdbx_strand_id
1 'polypeptide(L)'
;VTIMKDKDTRKSKGVAFILFLDKDSAQNCTRAINNKQLFGRVIKASIAIDNGRAAEFIRRRNYFDKSKCYECGESGHLSYACPKNMLGEREPP
;
A
#
# COMPACT_ATOMS: atom_id res chain seq x y z
N VAL A 1 -3.58 -1.46 3.61
CA VAL A 1 -3.45 -0.68 2.35
C VAL A 1 -2.29 -1.22 1.54
N THR A 2 -2.46 -1.35 0.23
CA THR A 2 -1.44 -1.89 -0.68
C THR A 2 -1.16 -0.90 -1.79
N ILE A 3 0.04 -0.30 -1.79
CA ILE A 3 0.49 0.62 -2.83
C ILE A 3 1.24 -0.18 -3.90
N MET A 4 0.85 -0.02 -5.17
CA MET A 4 1.59 -0.61 -6.27
C MET A 4 2.90 0.15 -6.46
N LYS A 5 4.02 -0.59 -6.39
CA LYS A 5 5.36 -0.06 -6.62
C LYS A 5 5.96 -0.74 -7.84
N ASP A 6 6.82 -0.02 -8.53
CA ASP A 6 7.72 -0.59 -9.53
C ASP A 6 8.65 -1.64 -8.90
N LYS A 7 8.95 -2.71 -9.64
CA LYS A 7 9.68 -3.85 -9.10
C LYS A 7 11.14 -3.47 -8.82
N ASP A 8 11.74 -2.75 -9.76
CA ASP A 8 13.17 -2.43 -9.75
C ASP A 8 13.44 -1.11 -9.03
N THR A 9 12.72 -0.05 -9.37
CA THR A 9 12.93 1.30 -8.79
C THR A 9 12.23 1.51 -7.46
N ARG A 10 11.29 0.63 -7.09
CA ARG A 10 10.46 0.72 -5.86
C ARG A 10 9.60 1.99 -5.76
N LYS A 11 9.56 2.83 -6.81
CA LYS A 11 8.73 4.03 -6.87
C LYS A 11 7.25 3.67 -6.98
N SER A 12 6.38 4.51 -6.41
CA SER A 12 4.93 4.34 -6.51
C SER A 12 4.50 4.42 -7.98
N LYS A 13 3.62 3.50 -8.40
CA LYS A 13 2.96 3.54 -9.72
C LYS A 13 1.75 4.49 -9.74
N GLY A 14 1.47 5.19 -8.63
CA GLY A 14 0.32 6.09 -8.51
C GLY A 14 -1.01 5.39 -8.28
N VAL A 15 -1.00 4.08 -8.01
CA VAL A 15 -2.19 3.26 -7.77
C VAL A 15 -2.07 2.54 -6.44
N ALA A 16 -3.17 2.48 -5.69
CA ALA A 16 -3.25 1.75 -4.44
C ALA A 16 -4.59 1.03 -4.31
N PHE A 17 -4.57 -0.10 -3.60
CA PHE A 17 -5.75 -0.86 -3.21
C PHE A 17 -5.95 -0.71 -1.71
N ILE A 18 -7.19 -0.39 -1.34
CA ILE A 18 -7.60 -0.20 0.05
C ILE A 18 -8.67 -1.24 0.34
N LEU A 19 -8.41 -2.08 1.32
CA LEU A 19 -9.39 -3.02 1.85
C LEU A 19 -10.06 -2.35 3.05
N PHE A 20 -11.38 -2.18 2.95
CA PHE A 20 -12.22 -1.75 4.06
C PHE A 20 -12.80 -2.97 4.76
N LEU A 21 -13.12 -2.81 6.05
CA LEU A 21 -13.88 -3.80 6.80
C LEU A 21 -15.32 -3.87 6.27
N ASP A 22 -15.92 -2.70 6.04
CA ASP A 22 -17.32 -2.57 5.64
C ASP A 22 -17.47 -2.01 4.24
N LYS A 23 -18.50 -2.50 3.54
CA LYS A 23 -18.87 -2.02 2.20
C LYS A 23 -19.27 -0.55 2.21
N ASP A 24 -20.03 -0.11 3.22
CA ASP A 24 -20.50 1.28 3.31
C ASP A 24 -19.34 2.26 3.44
N SER A 25 -18.35 1.94 4.27
CA SER A 25 -17.11 2.70 4.42
C SER A 25 -16.36 2.85 3.09
N ALA A 26 -16.27 1.78 2.29
CA ALA A 26 -15.67 1.83 0.96
C ALA A 26 -16.44 2.73 -0.02
N GLN A 27 -17.78 2.68 0.02
CA GLN A 27 -18.65 3.52 -0.82
C GLN A 27 -18.55 5.00 -0.42
N ASN A 28 -18.57 5.29 0.89
CA ASN A 28 -18.40 6.64 1.43
C ASN A 28 -17.04 7.23 1.04
N CYS A 29 -15.95 6.47 1.21
CA CYS A 29 -14.62 6.89 0.79
C CYS A 29 -14.56 7.20 -0.71
N THR A 30 -15.10 6.31 -1.54
CA THR A 30 -15.14 6.48 -3.00
C THR A 30 -15.88 7.77 -3.38
N ARG A 31 -17.06 8.01 -2.80
CA ARG A 31 -17.84 9.24 -3.03
C ARG A 31 -17.11 10.49 -2.56
N ALA A 32 -16.44 10.42 -1.41
CA ALA A 32 -15.80 11.57 -0.80
C ALA A 32 -14.47 11.96 -1.46
N ILE A 33 -13.74 11.02 -2.07
CA ILE A 33 -12.37 11.24 -2.59
C ILE A 33 -12.31 11.25 -4.12
N ASN A 34 -13.23 10.57 -4.81
CA ASN A 34 -13.19 10.54 -6.27
C ASN A 34 -13.30 11.96 -6.86
N ASN A 35 -12.38 12.29 -7.77
CA ASN A 35 -12.20 13.60 -8.40
C ASN A 35 -11.75 14.74 -7.46
N LYS A 36 -11.28 14.46 -6.24
CA LYS A 36 -10.64 15.48 -5.41
C LYS A 36 -9.21 15.76 -5.83
N GLN A 37 -8.79 17.01 -5.71
CA GLN A 37 -7.38 17.38 -5.81
C GLN A 37 -6.64 17.08 -4.51
N LEU A 38 -5.51 16.39 -4.63
CA LEU A 38 -4.56 16.14 -3.55
C LEU A 38 -3.15 16.35 -4.09
N PHE A 39 -2.36 17.20 -3.44
CA PHE A 39 -0.98 17.51 -3.84
C PHE A 39 -0.85 17.88 -5.34
N GLY A 40 -1.80 18.68 -5.84
CA GLY A 40 -1.82 19.11 -7.25
C GLY A 40 -2.24 18.06 -8.27
N ARG A 41 -2.71 16.88 -7.83
CA ARG A 41 -3.23 15.82 -8.71
C ARG A 41 -4.68 15.49 -8.39
N VAL A 42 -5.49 15.27 -9.42
CA VAL A 42 -6.85 14.77 -9.24
C VAL A 42 -6.78 13.26 -8.98
N ILE A 43 -7.34 12.82 -7.86
CA ILE A 43 -7.40 11.41 -7.50
C ILE A 43 -8.65 10.79 -8.10
N LYS A 44 -8.50 9.63 -8.73
CA LYS A 44 -9.62 8.76 -9.11
C LYS A 44 -9.77 7.67 -8.05
N ALA A 45 -10.96 7.58 -7.46
CA ALA A 45 -11.32 6.52 -6.52
C ALA A 45 -12.53 5.76 -7.08
N SER A 46 -12.47 4.43 -7.02
CA SER A 46 -13.55 3.56 -7.48
C SER A 46 -13.50 2.23 -6.74
N ILE A 47 -14.63 1.54 -6.67
CA ILE A 47 -14.67 0.15 -6.18
C ILE A 47 -13.84 -0.71 -7.13
N ALA A 48 -12.88 -1.45 -6.57
CA ALA A 48 -12.01 -2.31 -7.34
C ALA A 48 -12.80 -3.47 -7.94
N ILE A 49 -12.54 -3.78 -9.22
CA ILE A 49 -13.04 -4.99 -9.85
C ILE A 49 -12.18 -6.15 -9.33
N ASP A 50 -12.83 -7.19 -8.83
CA ASP A 50 -12.11 -8.38 -8.40
C ASP A 50 -11.48 -9.09 -9.60
N ASN A 51 -10.22 -9.47 -9.45
CA ASN A 51 -9.45 -10.20 -10.45
C ASN A 51 -9.09 -11.61 -9.95
N GLY A 52 -9.81 -12.13 -8.95
CA GLY A 52 -9.52 -13.40 -8.28
C GLY A 52 -8.33 -13.35 -7.32
N ARG A 53 -7.62 -12.22 -7.21
CA ARG A 53 -6.41 -12.09 -6.38
C ARG A 53 -6.65 -11.35 -5.07
N ALA A 54 -7.89 -10.94 -4.77
CA ALA A 54 -8.19 -10.24 -3.52
C ALA A 54 -7.66 -10.99 -2.29
N ALA A 55 -7.79 -12.32 -2.26
CA ALA A 55 -7.28 -13.17 -1.17
C ALA A 55 -5.75 -13.10 -0.97
N GLU A 56 -4.96 -12.92 -2.03
CA GLU A 56 -3.50 -12.73 -1.92
C GLU A 56 -3.16 -11.41 -1.23
N PHE A 57 -3.97 -10.36 -1.43
CA PHE A 57 -3.74 -9.04 -0.83
C PHE A 57 -4.25 -8.95 0.61
N ILE A 58 -5.25 -9.75 0.99
CA ILE A 58 -5.77 -9.84 2.36
C ILE A 58 -4.77 -10.58 3.27
N ARG A 59 -4.04 -11.57 2.73
CA ARG A 59 -3.06 -12.33 3.50
C ARG A 59 -1.91 -11.42 3.95
N ARG A 60 -1.68 -11.38 5.26
CA ARG A 60 -0.42 -10.84 5.81
C ARG A 60 0.71 -11.64 5.19
N ARG A 61 1.60 -10.96 4.47
CA ARG A 61 2.80 -11.60 3.93
C ARG A 61 3.66 -12.04 5.10
N ASN A 62 3.78 -13.35 5.28
CA ASN A 62 4.76 -13.89 6.20
C ASN A 62 6.13 -13.88 5.52
N TYR A 63 7.04 -13.11 6.10
CA TYR A 63 8.37 -12.90 5.58
C TYR A 63 9.33 -13.75 6.41
N PHE A 64 9.71 -14.92 5.88
CA PHE A 64 10.56 -15.89 6.58
C PHE A 64 12.01 -15.40 6.73
N ASP A 65 12.52 -14.63 5.76
CA ASP A 65 13.93 -14.19 5.73
C ASP A 65 14.10 -12.74 6.18
N LYS A 66 14.18 -12.49 7.48
CA LYS A 66 14.34 -11.15 8.07
C LYS A 66 15.76 -10.57 7.94
N SER A 67 16.56 -11.06 7.00
CA SER A 67 17.97 -10.69 6.84
C SER A 67 18.18 -9.33 6.16
N LYS A 68 17.21 -8.87 5.36
CA LYS A 68 17.28 -7.64 4.56
C LYS A 68 16.02 -6.81 4.69
N CYS A 69 16.17 -5.50 4.58
CA CYS A 69 15.07 -4.58 4.50
C CYS A 69 14.29 -4.79 3.19
N TYR A 70 13.00 -5.12 3.28
CA TYR A 70 12.14 -5.27 2.09
C TYR A 70 11.74 -3.95 1.44
N GLU A 71 12.22 -2.83 1.97
CA GLU A 71 11.92 -1.53 1.40
C GLU A 71 13.08 -0.99 0.58
N CYS A 72 14.29 -0.94 1.14
CA CYS A 72 15.49 -0.46 0.46
C CYS A 72 16.47 -1.55 0.00
N GLY A 73 16.31 -2.80 0.45
CA GLY A 73 17.19 -3.92 0.11
C GLY A 73 18.48 -4.01 0.92
N GLU A 74 18.76 -3.04 1.79
CA GLU A 74 19.95 -3.03 2.65
C GLU A 74 19.78 -3.95 3.86
N SER A 75 20.89 -4.45 4.39
CA SER A 75 20.93 -5.24 5.63
C SER A 75 21.06 -4.33 6.86
N GLY A 76 20.86 -4.90 8.05
CA GLY A 76 20.99 -4.20 9.34
C GLY A 76 19.70 -3.56 9.86
N HIS A 77 18.62 -3.53 9.06
CA HIS A 77 17.29 -3.12 9.50
C HIS A 77 16.19 -3.82 8.70
N LEU A 78 14.95 -3.76 9.21
CA LEU A 78 13.75 -4.22 8.51
C LEU A 78 12.94 -3.04 7.99
N SER A 79 11.98 -3.28 7.10
CA SER A 79 11.14 -2.21 6.51
C SER A 79 10.47 -1.28 7.52
N TYR A 80 10.18 -1.79 8.73
CA TYR A 80 9.59 -1.03 9.83
C TYR A 80 10.52 0.06 10.38
N ALA A 81 11.84 -0.15 10.31
CA ALA A 81 12.89 0.77 10.77
C ALA A 81 13.74 1.29 9.60
N CYS A 82 13.20 1.27 8.38
CA CYS A 82 13.95 1.69 7.21
C CYS A 82 14.05 3.22 7.12
N PRO A 83 15.26 3.80 7.03
CA PRO A 83 15.43 5.25 6.91
C PRO A 83 14.93 5.79 5.56
N LYS A 84 14.81 4.91 4.56
CA LYS A 84 14.21 5.22 3.25
C LYS A 84 12.70 4.96 3.20
N ASN A 85 12.07 4.70 4.36
CA ASN A 85 10.64 4.51 4.45
C ASN A 85 9.89 5.82 4.29
N MET A 86 9.29 5.99 3.11
CA MET A 86 8.41 7.13 2.83
C MET A 86 7.18 7.20 3.74
N LEU A 87 6.85 6.12 4.44
CA LEU A 87 5.73 6.06 5.40
C LEU A 87 6.19 6.22 6.85
N GLY A 88 7.48 6.49 7.09
CA GLY A 88 8.08 6.64 8.41
C GLY A 88 8.26 5.33 9.17
N GLU A 89 8.82 5.44 10.38
CA GLU A 89 8.93 4.33 11.31
C GLU A 89 7.54 3.81 11.70
N ARG A 90 7.38 2.49 11.79
CA ARG A 90 6.11 1.84 12.14
C ARG A 90 6.36 0.84 13.24
N GLU A 91 5.46 0.75 14.20
CA GLU A 91 5.50 -0.31 15.20
C GLU A 91 5.43 -1.68 14.50
N PRO A 92 6.40 -2.58 14.77
CA PRO A 92 6.34 -3.92 14.25
C PRO A 92 5.13 -4.67 14.82
N PRO A 93 4.48 -5.55 14.03
CA PRO A 93 3.34 -6.35 14.47
C PRO A 93 3.74 -7.49 15.42
#